data_AF-A0A538A3K4-F1
#
_entry.id   AF-A0A538A3K4-F1
#
_cell.length_a   1.000
_cell.length_b   1.000
_cell.length_c   1.000
_cell.angle_alpha   90.00
_cell.angle_beta   90.00
_cell.angle_gamma   90.00
#
_symmetry.space_group_name_H-M   'P 1'
#
loop_
_entity.id
_entity.type
_entity.pdbx_description
1 polymer ?
#
loop_
_entity_poly.entity_id
_entity_poly.type
_entity_poly.pdbx_seq_one_letter_code
_entity_poly.pdbx_strand_id
1 'polypeptide(L)'
;MRRAAMIAVAAVAALTAPGAALAQVPGETPSPIPQDPLATAPIFTGSAATPDPTEGQDVPRHPFMAPNGRSNIHDDAYQTDTYEWAGPLGHDLATTSALFMRECGSVTFDSRGRLVTVCVGLDKPVLAMLNPHTLQVLATMDLPPRNVGPNPFQDFSGGGYFYLDNRDRAVISAGNRHILVVGETGGAGSPGFALERDYNVTAAVPDGDALISALPDWQGRIWFASKKGVVGTIQPASGVVRSIDTGEPIGNSFAVDETGGVYIVTDKAMYRFDAPEGKPVVTWRRAYPNIGVTKPGQTEQGSGTTPTLIGRRYVTITDNADPMDILVYKRGPDVLGRRLVCSQPVFAKGASDTDQSLIASQRSIIAENNYGYTGPASTMNGGVTSPGLERVDLDGDGRGCHSVWRSNQRAPSVVPKLSLRAGLVYTYTKPKRDDMTDAWYLTALDFDTGKTVYRRLAGTGFGYNNNYAPVTLAADGTAYVGVLGGLTTFRDAAPG
;
A
#
# COMPACT_ATOMS: atom_id res chain seq x y z
N MET A 1 23.91 17.56 -22.93
CA MET A 1 22.55 18.09 -23.16
C MET A 1 21.86 17.50 -24.41
N ARG A 2 22.46 17.54 -25.61
CA ARG A 2 21.81 16.99 -26.84
C ARG A 2 21.63 15.45 -26.87
N ARG A 3 22.48 14.67 -26.20
CA ARG A 3 22.32 13.20 -26.06
C ARG A 3 21.23 12.80 -25.05
N ALA A 4 21.05 13.58 -23.98
CA ALA A 4 20.01 13.36 -22.97
C ALA A 4 18.60 13.62 -23.54
N ALA A 5 18.46 14.65 -24.39
CA ALA A 5 17.22 14.92 -25.11
C ALA A 5 16.88 13.82 -26.12
N MET A 6 17.86 13.22 -26.81
CA MET A 6 17.61 12.13 -27.76
C MET A 6 17.24 10.80 -27.10
N ILE A 7 17.77 10.49 -25.91
CA ILE A 7 17.41 9.26 -25.16
C ILE A 7 16.04 9.39 -24.49
N ALA A 8 15.71 10.57 -23.94
CA ALA A 8 14.36 10.85 -23.44
C ALA A 8 13.31 10.79 -24.56
N VAL A 9 13.63 11.31 -25.75
CA VAL A 9 12.76 11.20 -26.93
C VAL A 9 12.68 9.76 -27.45
N ALA A 10 13.74 8.95 -27.35
CA ALA A 10 13.69 7.53 -27.75
C ALA A 10 12.90 6.64 -26.76
N ALA A 11 12.98 6.91 -25.46
CA ALA A 11 12.17 6.25 -24.44
C ALA A 11 10.69 6.64 -24.55
N VAL A 12 10.39 7.92 -24.81
CA VAL A 12 9.04 8.39 -25.14
C VAL A 12 8.57 7.85 -26.51
N ALA A 13 9.47 7.69 -27.49
CA ALA A 13 9.12 7.16 -28.80
C ALA A 13 8.83 5.65 -28.77
N ALA A 14 9.53 4.88 -27.94
CA ALA A 14 9.23 3.46 -27.68
C ALA A 14 7.89 3.27 -26.96
N LEU A 15 7.42 4.30 -26.24
CA LEU A 15 6.07 4.39 -25.67
C LEU A 15 4.99 4.82 -26.69
N THR A 16 5.38 5.24 -27.91
CA THR A 16 4.46 5.71 -28.97
C THR A 16 4.54 4.90 -30.27
N ALA A 17 5.28 3.79 -30.31
CA ALA A 17 5.24 2.89 -31.46
C ALA A 17 3.82 2.28 -31.56
N PRO A 18 3.09 2.43 -32.68
CA PRO A 18 1.68 2.04 -32.78
C PRO A 18 1.44 0.52 -32.88
N GLY A 19 2.12 -0.29 -32.06
CA GLY A 19 2.01 -1.75 -32.10
C GLY A 19 2.52 -2.52 -30.88
N ALA A 20 2.84 -1.89 -29.74
CA ALA A 20 3.26 -2.61 -28.54
C ALA A 20 2.53 -2.09 -27.29
N ALA A 21 1.82 -3.00 -26.62
CA ALA A 21 0.96 -2.82 -25.45
C ALA A 21 -0.38 -2.08 -25.69
N LEU A 22 -1.31 -2.77 -26.37
CA LEU A 22 -2.72 -2.58 -26.04
C LEU A 22 -2.89 -2.91 -24.55
N ALA A 23 -3.58 -2.04 -23.81
CA ALA A 23 -3.82 -2.19 -22.38
C ALA A 23 -4.31 -3.61 -22.05
N GLN A 24 -3.66 -4.27 -21.08
CA GLN A 24 -4.03 -5.53 -20.44
C GLN A 24 -5.14 -6.34 -21.17
N VAL A 25 -4.78 -7.01 -22.26
CA VAL A 25 -5.72 -7.76 -23.11
C VAL A 25 -5.89 -9.19 -22.57
N PRO A 26 -7.12 -9.66 -22.27
CA PRO A 26 -7.35 -11.02 -21.80
C PRO A 26 -6.79 -12.08 -22.76
N GLY A 27 -6.10 -13.07 -22.21
CA GLY A 27 -5.42 -14.15 -22.94
C GLY A 27 -3.95 -13.84 -23.28
N GLU A 28 -3.51 -12.60 -23.19
CA GLU A 28 -2.12 -12.23 -23.52
C GLU A 28 -1.18 -12.39 -22.31
N THR A 29 0.01 -12.95 -22.58
CA THR A 29 1.11 -12.93 -21.63
C THR A 29 1.95 -11.68 -21.87
N PRO A 30 2.10 -10.80 -20.88
CA PRO A 30 2.82 -9.54 -21.04
C PRO A 30 4.32 -9.78 -21.27
N SER A 31 4.94 -8.93 -22.10
CA SER A 31 6.40 -8.86 -22.21
C SER A 31 7.02 -8.38 -20.89
N PRO A 32 8.28 -8.73 -20.59
CA PRO A 32 9.00 -8.14 -19.46
C PRO A 32 9.12 -6.62 -19.54
N ILE A 33 9.15 -5.96 -18.37
CA ILE A 33 9.38 -4.51 -18.30
C ILE A 33 10.80 -4.22 -18.83
N PRO A 34 10.95 -3.29 -19.80
CA PRO A 34 12.26 -2.94 -20.35
C PRO A 34 13.24 -2.48 -19.27
N GLN A 35 14.46 -2.99 -19.36
CA GLN A 35 15.58 -2.64 -18.49
C GLN A 35 16.64 -1.89 -19.29
N ASP A 36 17.54 -1.17 -18.61
CA ASP A 36 18.74 -0.64 -19.26
C ASP A 36 19.69 -1.81 -19.59
N PRO A 37 19.94 -2.12 -20.88
CA PRO A 37 20.75 -3.27 -21.27
C PRO A 37 22.25 -3.08 -20.97
N LEU A 38 22.68 -1.86 -20.65
CA LEU A 38 24.07 -1.54 -20.31
C LEU A 38 24.30 -1.43 -18.80
N ALA A 39 23.22 -1.39 -18.01
CA ALA A 39 23.32 -1.30 -16.56
C ALA A 39 23.91 -2.59 -15.98
N THR A 40 24.85 -2.43 -15.04
CA THR A 40 25.42 -3.56 -14.30
C THR A 40 25.05 -3.45 -12.83
N ALA A 41 24.38 -4.47 -12.31
CA ALA A 41 23.93 -4.50 -10.92
C ALA A 41 24.01 -5.95 -10.41
N PRO A 42 24.49 -6.19 -9.17
CA PRO A 42 24.44 -7.52 -8.59
C PRO A 42 23.02 -8.07 -8.62
N ILE A 43 22.82 -9.25 -9.20
CA ILE A 43 21.48 -9.85 -9.30
C ILE A 43 20.98 -10.27 -7.91
N PHE A 44 21.87 -10.77 -7.06
CA PHE A 44 21.58 -11.15 -5.69
C PHE A 44 22.76 -10.75 -4.79
N THR A 45 22.48 -10.28 -3.58
CA THR A 45 23.48 -10.00 -2.54
C THR A 45 23.01 -10.53 -1.20
N GLY A 46 23.92 -11.00 -0.35
CA GLY A 46 23.58 -11.65 0.92
C GLY A 46 23.51 -13.16 0.76
N SER A 47 22.67 -13.81 1.57
CA SER A 47 22.45 -15.26 1.53
C SER A 47 20.98 -15.58 1.70
N ALA A 48 20.55 -16.76 1.24
CA ALA A 48 19.22 -17.26 1.57
C ALA A 48 19.02 -17.29 3.09
N ALA A 49 17.83 -16.90 3.53
CA ALA A 49 17.43 -16.84 4.92
C ALA A 49 17.11 -18.23 5.45
N THR A 50 17.50 -18.49 6.70
CA THR A 50 16.86 -19.55 7.48
C THR A 50 15.63 -18.93 8.16
N PRO A 51 14.43 -19.52 8.04
CA PRO A 51 13.24 -18.97 8.69
C PRO A 51 13.45 -18.80 10.20
N ASP A 52 13.11 -17.62 10.71
CA ASP A 52 13.11 -17.31 12.14
C ASP A 52 11.73 -16.75 12.56
N PRO A 53 10.73 -17.62 12.74
CA PRO A 53 9.35 -17.15 12.91
C PRO A 53 9.20 -16.22 14.12
N THR A 54 8.60 -15.06 13.91
CA THR A 54 8.19 -14.16 14.99
C THR A 54 6.71 -14.30 15.29
N GLU A 55 6.34 -14.12 16.55
CA GLU A 55 4.95 -14.13 16.97
C GLU A 55 4.18 -12.91 16.43
N GLY A 56 2.96 -13.17 15.95
CA GLY A 56 2.00 -12.17 15.47
C GLY A 56 1.03 -11.69 16.55
N GLN A 57 0.25 -10.67 16.23
CA GLN A 57 -0.95 -10.33 16.98
C GLN A 57 -2.18 -11.09 16.47
N ASP A 58 -3.15 -11.35 17.34
CA ASP A 58 -4.46 -11.88 16.94
C ASP A 58 -5.25 -10.80 16.19
N VAL A 59 -5.39 -10.98 14.87
CA VAL A 59 -6.19 -10.10 14.00
C VAL A 59 -7.50 -10.83 13.66
N PRO A 60 -8.66 -10.35 14.16
CA PRO A 60 -9.92 -11.02 13.89
C PRO A 60 -10.23 -11.08 12.40
N ARG A 61 -10.70 -12.24 11.95
CA ARG A 61 -11.18 -12.44 10.58
C ARG A 61 -12.39 -11.53 10.31
N HIS A 62 -12.24 -10.57 9.41
CA HIS A 62 -13.37 -9.71 9.03
C HIS A 62 -14.43 -10.51 8.24
N PRO A 63 -15.73 -10.47 8.62
CA PRO A 63 -16.77 -11.30 7.99
C PRO A 63 -17.13 -10.88 6.56
N PHE A 64 -16.83 -9.63 6.18
CA PHE A 64 -17.15 -9.05 4.86
C PHE A 64 -15.93 -8.69 4.00
N MET A 65 -14.73 -9.16 4.35
CA MET A 65 -13.52 -9.01 3.52
C MET A 65 -12.99 -10.39 3.13
N ALA A 66 -12.18 -10.51 2.07
CA ALA A 66 -11.40 -11.72 1.77
C ALA A 66 -10.43 -12.03 2.92
N PRO A 67 -9.91 -13.28 3.08
CA PRO A 67 -9.03 -13.68 4.18
C PRO A 67 -7.91 -12.67 4.49
N ASN A 68 -7.51 -12.57 5.76
CA ASN A 68 -6.41 -11.70 6.16
C ASN A 68 -5.17 -12.07 5.31
N GLY A 69 -4.44 -11.06 4.86
CA GLY A 69 -3.36 -11.16 3.87
C GLY A 69 -3.83 -11.26 2.41
N ARG A 70 -5.13 -11.25 2.11
CA ARG A 70 -5.64 -11.33 0.72
C ARG A 70 -6.53 -10.17 0.32
N SER A 71 -6.89 -9.31 1.26
CA SER A 71 -8.08 -8.48 1.13
C SER A 71 -7.82 -7.10 0.54
N ASN A 72 -6.70 -6.48 0.86
CA ASN A 72 -6.39 -5.11 0.48
C ASN A 72 -4.88 -4.88 0.57
N ILE A 73 -4.41 -3.69 0.19
CA ILE A 73 -3.00 -3.29 0.17
C ILE A 73 -2.29 -3.39 1.55
N HIS A 74 -3.05 -3.31 2.64
CA HIS A 74 -2.61 -3.41 4.04
C HIS A 74 -3.05 -4.72 4.71
N ASP A 75 -3.29 -5.75 3.90
CA ASP A 75 -3.46 -7.15 4.27
C ASP A 75 -4.82 -7.51 4.92
N ASP A 76 -5.29 -6.72 5.88
CA ASP A 76 -6.48 -6.99 6.70
C ASP A 76 -7.21 -5.70 7.13
N ALA A 77 -8.28 -5.81 7.92
CA ALA A 77 -9.06 -4.65 8.37
C ALA A 77 -8.33 -3.77 9.42
N TYR A 78 -7.32 -4.31 10.08
CA TYR A 78 -6.49 -3.61 11.07
C TYR A 78 -5.34 -2.85 10.42
N GLN A 79 -5.08 -3.10 9.13
CA GLN A 79 -4.05 -2.46 8.33
C GLN A 79 -2.65 -2.77 8.89
N THR A 80 -2.40 -4.04 9.22
CA THR A 80 -1.22 -4.47 10.00
C THR A 80 0.08 -4.53 9.21
N ASP A 81 -0.01 -4.61 7.88
CA ASP A 81 1.12 -4.87 6.99
C ASP A 81 1.92 -6.12 7.39
N THR A 82 1.23 -7.12 7.93
CA THR A 82 1.80 -8.33 8.49
C THR A 82 1.11 -9.57 7.93
N TYR A 83 1.89 -10.49 7.38
CA TYR A 83 1.46 -11.76 6.83
C TYR A 83 1.74 -12.93 7.78
N GLU A 84 0.75 -13.82 7.94
CA GLU A 84 0.89 -15.06 8.73
C GLU A 84 1.64 -16.18 8.00
N TRP A 85 1.94 -16.00 6.71
CA TRP A 85 2.72 -16.94 5.91
C TRP A 85 4.11 -16.40 5.60
N ALA A 86 4.97 -17.29 5.07
CA ALA A 86 6.32 -16.92 4.68
C ALA A 86 6.29 -16.19 3.34
N GLY A 87 7.12 -15.15 3.18
CA GLY A 87 7.55 -14.66 1.86
C GLY A 87 8.77 -15.45 1.34
N PRO A 88 9.41 -14.99 0.23
CA PRO A 88 10.59 -15.65 -0.31
C PRO A 88 11.76 -15.61 0.68
N LEU A 89 12.49 -16.70 0.80
CA LEU A 89 13.66 -16.82 1.66
C LEU A 89 14.97 -16.55 0.90
N GLY A 90 14.96 -16.49 -0.43
CA GLY A 90 16.15 -16.22 -1.23
C GLY A 90 16.83 -17.49 -1.78
N HIS A 91 16.15 -18.64 -1.77
CA HIS A 91 16.65 -19.90 -2.32
C HIS A 91 16.46 -19.95 -3.84
N ASP A 92 17.56 -19.74 -4.58
CA ASP A 92 17.54 -19.65 -6.05
C ASP A 92 16.44 -18.71 -6.58
N LEU A 93 16.26 -17.61 -5.84
CA LEU A 93 15.17 -16.67 -6.02
C LEU A 93 15.16 -16.09 -7.44
N ALA A 94 14.11 -16.38 -8.21
CA ALA A 94 13.91 -15.85 -9.55
C ALA A 94 13.15 -14.53 -9.53
N THR A 95 13.42 -13.66 -10.51
CA THR A 95 12.68 -12.42 -10.74
C THR A 95 12.02 -12.49 -12.13
N THR A 96 10.74 -12.14 -12.22
CA THR A 96 10.08 -11.85 -13.52
C THR A 96 9.33 -10.52 -13.45
N SER A 97 8.96 -9.96 -14.60
CA SER A 97 8.17 -8.74 -14.67
C SER A 97 7.17 -8.78 -15.83
N ALA A 98 6.12 -7.98 -15.72
CA ALA A 98 5.08 -7.81 -16.72
C ALA A 98 4.90 -6.33 -17.06
N LEU A 99 5.06 -5.99 -18.34
CA LEU A 99 4.79 -4.66 -18.87
C LEU A 99 3.30 -4.50 -19.16
N PHE A 100 2.62 -3.73 -18.32
CA PHE A 100 1.21 -3.36 -18.51
C PHE A 100 1.03 -1.90 -18.95
N MET A 101 2.10 -1.10 -18.94
CA MET A 101 2.05 0.34 -19.17
C MET A 101 1.15 1.08 -18.17
N ARG A 102 0.99 0.48 -16.98
CA ARG A 102 0.12 0.91 -15.88
C ARG A 102 0.78 0.48 -14.58
N GLU A 103 0.62 1.27 -13.53
CA GLU A 103 1.09 0.91 -12.20
C GLU A 103 0.04 0.06 -11.48
N CYS A 104 0.36 -1.19 -11.13
CA CYS A 104 -0.54 -2.08 -10.40
C CYS A 104 -0.27 -2.01 -8.89
N GLY A 105 -0.68 -0.89 -8.28
CA GLY A 105 -0.31 -0.51 -6.92
C GLY A 105 -1.02 -1.27 -5.79
N SER A 106 -2.14 -1.96 -6.07
CA SER A 106 -2.87 -2.74 -5.05
C SER A 106 -3.19 -4.12 -5.56
N VAL A 107 -2.53 -5.13 -4.98
CA VAL A 107 -2.67 -6.53 -5.37
C VAL A 107 -3.38 -7.30 -4.26
N THR A 108 -4.38 -8.08 -4.65
CA THR A 108 -5.19 -8.93 -3.78
C THR A 108 -5.29 -10.34 -4.37
N PHE A 109 -5.79 -11.30 -3.58
CA PHE A 109 -5.89 -12.70 -4.02
C PHE A 109 -7.33 -13.21 -3.88
N ASP A 110 -7.98 -13.54 -5.00
CA ASP A 110 -9.27 -14.21 -4.99
C ASP A 110 -9.16 -15.60 -4.36
N SER A 111 -10.27 -16.25 -3.97
CA SER A 111 -10.27 -17.57 -3.34
C SER A 111 -9.55 -18.68 -4.14
N ARG A 112 -9.37 -18.50 -5.45
CA ARG A 112 -8.67 -19.43 -6.36
C ARG A 112 -7.18 -19.18 -6.46
N GLY A 113 -6.66 -18.14 -5.80
CA GLY A 113 -5.25 -17.77 -5.79
C GLY A 113 -4.83 -16.93 -7.01
N ARG A 114 -5.77 -16.44 -7.81
CA ARG A 114 -5.51 -15.48 -8.89
C ARG A 114 -5.27 -14.10 -8.30
N LEU A 115 -4.45 -13.30 -8.98
CA LEU A 115 -4.26 -11.91 -8.60
C LEU A 115 -5.46 -11.10 -9.07
N VAL A 116 -6.02 -10.27 -8.21
CA VAL A 116 -6.97 -9.22 -8.57
C VAL A 116 -6.34 -7.89 -8.18
N THR A 117 -6.26 -6.96 -9.12
CA THR A 117 -5.52 -5.70 -8.94
C THR A 117 -6.19 -4.57 -9.71
N VAL A 118 -6.10 -3.35 -9.19
CA VAL A 118 -6.39 -2.14 -9.95
C VAL A 118 -5.08 -1.60 -10.50
N CYS A 119 -5.00 -1.46 -11.83
CA CYS A 119 -3.82 -0.92 -12.51
C CYS A 119 -4.13 0.46 -13.08
N VAL A 120 -3.27 1.41 -12.73
CA VAL A 120 -3.41 2.84 -12.93
C VAL A 120 -2.61 3.25 -14.18
N GLY A 121 -3.31 3.67 -15.25
CA GLY A 121 -2.67 4.29 -16.42
C GLY A 121 -2.96 5.78 -16.50
N LEU A 122 -2.27 6.46 -17.43
CA LEU A 122 -2.51 7.88 -17.75
C LEU A 122 -3.88 8.15 -18.38
N ASP A 123 -4.51 7.12 -18.95
CA ASP A 123 -5.83 7.19 -19.58
C ASP A 123 -6.98 6.95 -18.58
N LYS A 124 -6.98 5.79 -17.92
CA LYS A 124 -8.00 5.33 -16.96
C LYS A 124 -7.45 4.25 -16.03
N PRO A 125 -8.05 3.98 -14.88
CA PRO A 125 -7.80 2.75 -14.13
C PRO A 125 -8.48 1.52 -14.78
N VAL A 126 -7.88 0.34 -14.60
CA VAL A 126 -8.40 -0.96 -15.05
C VAL A 126 -8.38 -1.93 -13.89
N LEU A 127 -9.50 -2.62 -13.62
CA LEU A 127 -9.52 -3.80 -12.77
C LEU A 127 -9.02 -4.98 -13.60
N ALA A 128 -7.99 -5.67 -13.13
CA ALA A 128 -7.37 -6.79 -13.83
C ALA A 128 -7.32 -8.03 -12.94
N MET A 129 -7.55 -9.18 -13.57
CA MET A 129 -7.31 -10.50 -13.01
C MET A 129 -6.12 -11.12 -13.72
N LEU A 130 -5.12 -11.59 -12.98
CA LEU A 130 -3.88 -12.11 -13.55
C LEU A 130 -3.59 -13.53 -13.05
N ASN A 131 -2.95 -14.33 -13.90
CA ASN A 131 -2.37 -15.59 -13.49
C ASN A 131 -1.20 -15.30 -12.51
N PRO A 132 -1.17 -15.91 -11.31
CA PRO A 132 -0.16 -15.59 -10.29
C PRO A 132 1.25 -16.07 -10.66
N HIS A 133 1.39 -16.99 -11.62
CA HIS A 133 2.68 -17.55 -12.02
C HIS A 133 3.22 -16.89 -13.29
N THR A 134 2.38 -16.73 -14.30
CA THR A 134 2.79 -16.22 -15.62
C THR A 134 2.50 -14.74 -15.82
N LEU A 135 1.68 -14.14 -14.94
CA LEU A 135 1.14 -12.77 -15.08
C LEU A 135 0.30 -12.56 -16.34
N GLN A 136 -0.11 -13.65 -17.02
CA GLN A 136 -1.06 -13.58 -18.11
C GLN A 136 -2.33 -12.89 -17.65
N VAL A 137 -2.84 -11.98 -18.47
CA VAL A 137 -4.11 -11.28 -18.21
C VAL A 137 -5.24 -12.27 -18.43
N LEU A 138 -6.02 -12.53 -17.39
CA LEU A 138 -7.15 -13.47 -17.43
C LEU A 138 -8.47 -12.76 -17.71
N ALA A 139 -8.67 -11.58 -17.11
CA ALA A 139 -9.84 -10.74 -17.30
C ALA A 139 -9.50 -9.29 -17.01
N THR A 140 -10.22 -8.37 -17.64
CA THR A 140 -10.15 -6.94 -17.34
C THR A 140 -11.52 -6.28 -17.37
N MET A 141 -11.66 -5.19 -16.63
CA MET A 141 -12.80 -4.28 -16.68
C MET A 141 -12.30 -2.85 -16.55
N ASP A 142 -12.70 -1.99 -17.48
CA ASP A 142 -12.43 -0.56 -17.39
C ASP A 142 -13.16 0.04 -16.18
N LEU A 143 -12.44 0.88 -15.44
CA LEU A 143 -13.01 1.65 -14.34
C LEU A 143 -13.23 3.11 -14.78
N PRO A 144 -14.18 3.83 -14.13
CA PRO A 144 -14.37 5.25 -14.40
C PRO A 144 -13.05 6.02 -14.29
N PRO A 145 -12.78 6.97 -15.22
CA PRO A 145 -11.55 7.75 -15.21
C PRO A 145 -11.43 8.58 -13.94
N ARG A 146 -10.19 8.92 -13.59
CA ARG A 146 -9.87 9.79 -12.45
C ARG A 146 -9.72 11.23 -12.91
N ASN A 147 -10.06 12.17 -12.04
CA ASN A 147 -9.68 13.55 -12.22
C ASN A 147 -8.20 13.69 -11.87
N VAL A 148 -7.34 13.64 -12.88
CA VAL A 148 -5.89 13.69 -12.67
C VAL A 148 -5.50 15.12 -12.30
N GLY A 149 -5.04 15.30 -11.06
CA GLY A 149 -4.47 16.55 -10.59
C GLY A 149 -3.09 16.86 -11.19
N PRO A 150 -2.43 17.95 -10.77
CA PRO A 150 -1.11 18.34 -11.28
C PRO A 150 0.00 17.31 -10.98
N ASN A 151 -0.21 16.40 -10.03
CA ASN A 151 0.72 15.33 -9.70
C ASN A 151 0.07 13.94 -9.81
N PRO A 152 0.02 13.33 -11.02
CA PRO A 152 -0.65 12.05 -11.27
C PRO A 152 -0.09 10.87 -10.48
N PHE A 153 1.19 10.93 -10.09
CA PHE A 153 1.90 9.84 -9.40
C PHE A 153 1.74 9.88 -7.89
N GLN A 154 1.08 10.91 -7.36
CA GLN A 154 0.85 11.16 -5.94
C GLN A 154 -0.65 11.36 -5.64
N ASP A 155 -1.51 10.77 -6.48
CA ASP A 155 -2.96 10.77 -6.26
C ASP A 155 -3.52 9.36 -6.23
N PHE A 156 -3.78 8.87 -5.02
CA PHE A 156 -4.28 7.51 -4.76
C PHE A 156 -5.81 7.40 -4.81
N SER A 157 -6.52 8.50 -5.07
CA SER A 157 -7.98 8.48 -5.21
C SER A 157 -8.42 7.68 -6.43
N GLY A 158 -9.66 7.20 -6.40
CA GLY A 158 -10.28 6.56 -7.56
C GLY A 158 -9.80 5.13 -7.87
N GLY A 159 -9.48 4.35 -6.84
CA GLY A 159 -9.33 2.90 -6.94
C GLY A 159 -8.07 2.33 -6.30
N GLY A 160 -7.17 3.18 -5.79
CA GLY A 160 -5.93 2.75 -5.12
C GLY A 160 -6.20 1.90 -3.88
N TYR A 161 -7.16 2.30 -3.05
CA TYR A 161 -7.54 1.56 -1.83
C TYR A 161 -8.85 0.77 -1.99
N PHE A 162 -8.89 -0.17 -2.94
CA PHE A 162 -9.98 -1.14 -3.02
C PHE A 162 -9.76 -2.32 -2.07
N TYR A 163 -10.82 -3.07 -1.78
CA TYR A 163 -10.71 -4.36 -1.10
C TYR A 163 -11.48 -5.46 -1.84
N LEU A 164 -11.02 -6.71 -1.71
CA LEU A 164 -11.81 -7.89 -2.01
C LEU A 164 -12.67 -8.27 -0.81
N ASP A 165 -13.95 -8.52 -1.08
CA ASP A 165 -14.87 -9.00 -0.06
C ASP A 165 -14.81 -10.52 0.14
N ASN A 166 -15.61 -11.05 1.05
CA ASN A 166 -15.65 -12.48 1.37
C ASN A 166 -16.27 -13.37 0.27
N ARG A 167 -16.60 -12.80 -0.89
CA ARG A 167 -17.18 -13.47 -2.06
C ARG A 167 -16.37 -13.22 -3.33
N ASP A 168 -15.12 -12.81 -3.20
CA ASP A 168 -14.23 -12.45 -4.31
C ASP A 168 -14.76 -11.28 -5.15
N ARG A 169 -15.45 -10.33 -4.53
CA ARG A 169 -15.91 -9.11 -5.22
C ARG A 169 -15.01 -7.94 -4.88
N ALA A 170 -14.55 -7.22 -5.90
CA ALA A 170 -13.79 -5.99 -5.72
C ALA A 170 -14.75 -4.84 -5.38
N VAL A 171 -14.54 -4.21 -4.23
CA VAL A 171 -15.26 -3.02 -3.80
C VAL A 171 -14.36 -1.80 -3.96
N ILE A 172 -14.73 -0.92 -4.88
CA ILE A 172 -13.83 0.08 -5.47
C ILE A 172 -14.40 1.47 -5.28
N SER A 173 -13.62 2.36 -4.67
CA SER A 173 -13.84 3.81 -4.69
C SER A 173 -13.51 4.38 -6.06
N ALA A 174 -14.50 4.57 -6.93
CA ALA A 174 -14.28 4.96 -8.32
C ALA A 174 -14.12 6.49 -8.50
N GLY A 175 -13.43 6.89 -9.58
CA GLY A 175 -13.10 8.29 -9.88
C GLY A 175 -14.29 9.22 -10.14
N ASN A 176 -15.49 8.66 -10.37
CA ASN A 176 -16.74 9.39 -10.58
C ASN A 176 -17.56 9.58 -9.29
N ARG A 177 -16.97 9.39 -8.10
CA ARG A 177 -17.64 9.46 -6.78
C ARG A 177 -18.77 8.45 -6.60
N HIS A 178 -18.51 7.24 -7.08
CA HIS A 178 -19.34 6.07 -6.85
C HIS A 178 -18.52 4.98 -6.14
N ILE A 179 -19.18 4.13 -5.35
CA ILE A 179 -18.59 2.88 -4.85
C ILE A 179 -19.13 1.73 -5.71
N LEU A 180 -18.24 1.07 -6.43
CA LEU A 180 -18.57 -0.06 -7.31
C LEU A 180 -18.33 -1.37 -6.57
N VAL A 181 -19.23 -2.34 -6.73
CA VAL A 181 -19.02 -3.74 -6.33
C VAL A 181 -18.98 -4.58 -7.60
N VAL A 182 -17.81 -5.12 -7.91
CA VAL A 182 -17.55 -5.88 -9.14
C VAL A 182 -17.28 -7.33 -8.77
N GLY A 183 -18.13 -8.24 -9.23
CA GLY A 183 -17.98 -9.68 -9.01
C GLY A 183 -17.23 -10.37 -10.13
N GLU A 184 -16.58 -11.49 -9.80
CA GLU A 184 -15.96 -12.38 -10.78
C GLU A 184 -16.99 -13.24 -11.50
N THR A 185 -16.81 -13.45 -12.80
CA THR A 185 -17.70 -14.27 -13.65
C THR A 185 -16.93 -15.36 -14.40
N GLY A 186 -17.68 -16.31 -14.97
CA GLY A 186 -17.20 -17.34 -15.91
C GLY A 186 -16.15 -18.34 -15.39
N GLY A 187 -15.81 -18.30 -14.09
CA GLY A 187 -15.01 -19.31 -13.40
C GLY A 187 -13.57 -19.41 -13.91
N ALA A 188 -12.94 -20.57 -13.74
CA ALA A 188 -11.56 -20.80 -14.16
C ALA A 188 -11.39 -20.93 -15.69
N GLY A 189 -12.43 -21.40 -16.39
CA GLY A 189 -12.38 -21.64 -17.84
C GLY A 189 -12.66 -20.41 -18.70
N SER A 190 -13.38 -19.42 -18.17
CA SER A 190 -13.63 -18.14 -18.86
C SER A 190 -13.69 -17.01 -17.84
N PRO A 191 -12.58 -16.64 -17.19
CA PRO A 191 -12.56 -15.59 -16.18
C PRO A 191 -13.12 -14.27 -16.73
N GLY A 192 -13.90 -13.57 -15.91
CA GLY A 192 -14.48 -12.29 -16.27
C GLY A 192 -14.84 -11.45 -15.04
N PHE A 193 -15.32 -10.25 -15.30
CA PHE A 193 -15.87 -9.34 -14.29
C PHE A 193 -17.27 -8.88 -14.68
N ALA A 194 -18.12 -8.61 -13.69
CA ALA A 194 -19.41 -7.95 -13.90
C ALA A 194 -19.71 -6.99 -12.74
N LEU A 195 -20.23 -5.80 -13.07
CA LEU A 195 -20.72 -4.85 -12.08
C LEU A 195 -21.97 -5.44 -11.40
N GLU A 196 -21.90 -5.67 -10.09
CA GLU A 196 -23.03 -6.17 -9.31
C GLU A 196 -23.82 -5.04 -8.64
N ARG A 197 -23.12 -4.03 -8.12
CA ARG A 197 -23.71 -2.86 -7.47
C ARG A 197 -22.94 -1.60 -7.82
N ASP A 198 -23.68 -0.51 -7.89
CA ASP A 198 -23.15 0.84 -8.06
C ASP A 198 -23.84 1.75 -7.04
N TYR A 199 -23.08 2.25 -6.07
CA TYR A 199 -23.57 3.17 -5.06
C TYR A 199 -23.13 4.60 -5.39
N ASN A 200 -24.09 5.42 -5.79
CA ASN A 200 -23.88 6.83 -6.05
C ASN A 200 -23.78 7.62 -4.72
N VAL A 201 -22.61 8.21 -4.45
CA VAL A 201 -22.38 9.06 -3.27
C VAL A 201 -22.17 10.53 -3.62
N THR A 202 -22.50 10.96 -4.85
CA THR A 202 -22.31 12.34 -5.33
C THR A 202 -23.07 13.41 -4.54
N ALA A 203 -24.17 13.04 -3.86
CA ALA A 203 -24.89 13.95 -2.96
C ALA A 203 -24.13 14.20 -1.65
N ALA A 204 -23.28 13.26 -1.22
CA ALA A 204 -22.46 13.36 -0.02
C ALA A 204 -21.06 13.90 -0.32
N VAL A 205 -20.48 13.52 -1.45
CA VAL A 205 -19.13 13.92 -1.89
C VAL A 205 -19.28 14.93 -3.04
N PRO A 206 -19.03 16.23 -2.80
CA PRO A 206 -19.30 17.28 -3.79
C PRO A 206 -18.32 17.26 -4.97
N ASP A 207 -18.64 18.04 -6.00
CA ASP A 207 -17.72 18.26 -7.11
C ASP A 207 -16.38 18.85 -6.66
N GLY A 208 -15.30 18.40 -7.30
CA GLY A 208 -13.93 18.76 -6.95
C GLY A 208 -13.39 18.04 -5.71
N ASP A 209 -14.17 17.17 -5.08
CA ASP A 209 -13.70 16.17 -4.12
C ASP A 209 -13.61 14.78 -4.78
N ALA A 210 -12.87 13.86 -4.17
CA ALA A 210 -12.62 12.52 -4.71
C ALA A 210 -12.63 11.48 -3.57
N LEU A 211 -13.14 10.28 -3.86
CA LEU A 211 -13.10 9.16 -2.92
C LEU A 211 -11.67 8.61 -2.82
N ILE A 212 -11.19 8.42 -1.59
CA ILE A 212 -9.85 7.87 -1.34
C ILE A 212 -9.91 6.38 -1.04
N SER A 213 -10.80 5.94 -0.14
CA SER A 213 -10.86 4.55 0.32
C SER A 213 -12.27 4.15 0.74
N ALA A 214 -12.53 2.84 0.73
CA ALA A 214 -13.72 2.23 1.30
C ALA A 214 -13.37 0.90 1.96
N LEU A 215 -14.00 0.60 3.09
CA LEU A 215 -13.89 -0.68 3.81
C LEU A 215 -15.23 -1.01 4.48
N PRO A 216 -15.56 -2.29 4.68
CA PRO A 216 -16.76 -2.65 5.40
C PRO A 216 -16.53 -2.56 6.92
N ASP A 217 -17.59 -2.31 7.69
CA ASP A 217 -17.58 -2.59 9.12
C ASP A 217 -18.07 -4.01 9.45
N TRP A 218 -17.98 -4.38 10.72
CA TRP A 218 -18.40 -5.70 11.21
C TRP A 218 -19.91 -5.95 11.11
N GLN A 219 -20.72 -4.94 10.76
CA GLN A 219 -22.13 -5.09 10.45
C GLN A 219 -22.40 -5.14 8.94
N GLY A 220 -21.36 -5.01 8.10
CA GLY A 220 -21.42 -5.07 6.66
C GLY A 220 -21.79 -3.76 5.97
N ARG A 221 -21.84 -2.63 6.70
CA ARG A 221 -21.97 -1.31 6.07
C ARG A 221 -20.66 -0.97 5.38
N ILE A 222 -20.74 -0.37 4.19
CA ILE A 222 -19.54 0.10 3.51
C ILE A 222 -19.26 1.52 4.00
N TRP A 223 -18.13 1.70 4.67
CA TRP A 223 -17.60 3.02 5.00
C TRP A 223 -16.80 3.56 3.83
N PHE A 224 -16.82 4.87 3.63
CA PHE A 224 -15.99 5.55 2.65
C PHE A 224 -15.44 6.87 3.22
N ALA A 225 -14.28 7.27 2.70
CA ALA A 225 -13.66 8.55 2.97
C ALA A 225 -13.36 9.30 1.66
N SER A 226 -13.39 10.63 1.69
CA SER A 226 -12.99 11.50 0.58
C SER A 226 -11.76 12.34 0.92
N LYS A 227 -11.07 12.83 -0.10
CA LYS A 227 -9.85 13.65 0.05
C LYS A 227 -10.07 14.93 0.83
N LYS A 228 -11.27 15.53 0.75
CA LYS A 228 -11.58 16.78 1.47
C LYS A 228 -12.20 16.58 2.86
N GLY A 229 -12.34 15.34 3.33
CA GLY A 229 -12.78 15.07 4.71
C GLY A 229 -14.20 14.54 4.87
N VAL A 230 -14.90 14.18 3.79
CA VAL A 230 -16.20 13.51 3.90
C VAL A 230 -15.98 12.08 4.36
N VAL A 231 -16.60 11.71 5.47
CA VAL A 231 -16.65 10.35 6.00
C VAL A 231 -18.10 9.87 5.95
N GLY A 232 -18.34 8.72 5.32
CA GLY A 232 -19.68 8.23 5.09
C GLY A 232 -19.84 6.73 5.24
N THR A 233 -21.09 6.30 5.30
CA THR A 233 -21.53 4.91 5.33
C THR A 233 -22.60 4.67 4.27
N ILE A 234 -22.59 3.48 3.71
CA ILE A 234 -23.60 2.97 2.79
C ILE A 234 -24.22 1.73 3.42
N GLN A 235 -25.55 1.69 3.53
CA GLN A 235 -26.29 0.48 3.85
C GLN A 235 -26.47 -0.35 2.57
N PRO A 236 -25.81 -1.52 2.40
CA PRO A 236 -25.73 -2.16 1.08
C PRO A 236 -27.07 -2.61 0.49
N ALA A 237 -28.02 -2.98 1.36
CA ALA A 237 -29.33 -3.48 0.94
C ALA A 237 -30.23 -2.38 0.36
N SER A 238 -30.19 -1.17 0.93
CA SER A 238 -31.04 -0.05 0.53
C SER A 238 -30.33 1.00 -0.31
N GLY A 239 -28.98 1.01 -0.32
CA GLY A 239 -28.17 2.06 -0.92
C GLY A 239 -28.22 3.40 -0.17
N VAL A 240 -28.80 3.43 1.05
CA VAL A 240 -28.88 4.66 1.85
C VAL A 240 -27.47 5.11 2.23
N VAL A 241 -27.15 6.35 1.86
CA VAL A 241 -25.90 7.04 2.18
C VAL A 241 -26.12 7.98 3.36
N ARG A 242 -25.22 7.95 4.33
CA ARG A 242 -25.13 8.95 5.41
C ARG A 242 -23.68 9.39 5.54
N SER A 243 -23.45 10.68 5.81
CA SER A 243 -22.10 11.23 5.92
C SER A 243 -21.99 12.35 6.94
N ILE A 244 -20.75 12.65 7.29
CA ILE A 244 -20.30 13.83 8.01
C ILE A 244 -19.10 14.40 7.26
N ASP A 245 -18.92 15.71 7.29
CA ASP A 245 -17.72 16.38 6.81
C ASP A 245 -16.86 16.77 8.02
N THR A 246 -15.62 16.32 8.06
CA THR A 246 -14.66 16.69 9.11
C THR A 246 -14.08 18.10 8.90
N GLY A 247 -14.12 18.61 7.66
CA GLY A 247 -13.40 19.81 7.24
C GLY A 247 -11.88 19.67 7.24
N GLU A 248 -11.38 18.42 7.27
CA GLU A 248 -9.96 18.10 7.34
C GLU A 248 -9.60 17.10 6.23
N PRO A 249 -8.59 17.40 5.39
CA PRO A 249 -8.18 16.50 4.32
C PRO A 249 -7.76 15.11 4.81
N ILE A 250 -7.93 14.11 3.94
CA ILE A 250 -7.59 12.70 4.18
C ILE A 250 -6.85 12.16 2.95
N GLY A 251 -5.63 11.66 3.14
CA GLY A 251 -4.78 11.20 2.03
C GLY A 251 -4.68 9.68 1.88
N ASN A 252 -4.91 8.94 2.97
CA ASN A 252 -4.72 7.50 3.01
C ASN A 252 -5.99 6.73 3.37
N SER A 253 -5.90 5.40 3.41
CA SER A 253 -6.97 4.52 3.89
C SER A 253 -7.16 4.61 5.41
N PHE A 254 -8.04 3.78 5.94
CA PHE A 254 -8.45 3.75 7.33
C PHE A 254 -8.53 2.31 7.85
N ALA A 255 -8.57 2.14 9.17
CA ALA A 255 -8.74 0.82 9.77
C ALA A 255 -10.12 0.66 10.40
N VAL A 256 -10.56 -0.58 10.55
CA VAL A 256 -11.83 -0.93 11.18
C VAL A 256 -11.61 -2.05 12.20
N ASP A 257 -12.32 -2.01 13.33
CA ASP A 257 -12.27 -3.06 14.35
C ASP A 257 -13.59 -3.77 14.61
N GLU A 258 -13.48 -4.90 15.31
CA GLU A 258 -14.59 -5.81 15.66
C GLU A 258 -15.63 -5.20 16.60
N THR A 259 -15.33 -4.04 17.17
CA THR A 259 -16.30 -3.28 17.98
C THR A 259 -17.19 -2.38 17.12
N GLY A 260 -16.91 -2.29 15.82
CA GLY A 260 -17.54 -1.35 14.89
C GLY A 260 -16.82 0.01 14.82
N GLY A 261 -15.68 0.15 15.50
CA GLY A 261 -14.89 1.37 15.48
C GLY A 261 -14.16 1.54 14.15
N VAL A 262 -14.26 2.72 13.56
CA VAL A 262 -13.57 3.11 12.31
C VAL A 262 -12.55 4.19 12.62
N TYR A 263 -11.31 3.98 12.20
CA TYR A 263 -10.16 4.78 12.59
C TYR A 263 -9.59 5.49 11.38
N ILE A 264 -9.69 6.82 11.34
CA ILE A 264 -9.33 7.65 10.18
C ILE A 264 -8.33 8.70 10.64
N VAL A 265 -7.28 8.88 9.85
CA VAL A 265 -6.32 9.97 10.01
C VAL A 265 -6.66 11.06 9.02
N THR A 266 -6.73 12.28 9.50
CA THR A 266 -6.80 13.48 8.66
C THR A 266 -5.46 14.21 8.76
N ASP A 267 -5.24 15.24 7.94
CA ASP A 267 -4.10 16.14 8.06
C ASP A 267 -3.90 16.70 9.49
N LYS A 268 -4.94 16.76 10.33
CA LYS A 268 -4.85 17.43 11.65
C LYS A 268 -5.00 16.50 12.85
N ALA A 269 -5.61 15.34 12.69
CA ALA A 269 -5.96 14.51 13.83
C ALA A 269 -6.20 13.04 13.49
N MET A 270 -5.99 12.20 14.51
CA MET A 270 -6.49 10.84 14.57
C MET A 270 -7.95 10.85 15.06
N TYR A 271 -8.83 10.15 14.35
CA TYR A 271 -10.24 9.98 14.71
C TYR A 271 -10.57 8.52 14.99
N ARG A 272 -11.51 8.32 15.91
CA ARG A 272 -12.41 7.16 15.89
C ARG A 272 -13.81 7.64 15.57
N PHE A 273 -14.44 6.95 14.65
CA PHE A 273 -15.85 7.02 14.33
C PHE A 273 -16.56 5.74 14.78
N ASP A 274 -17.84 5.88 15.09
CA ASP A 274 -18.80 4.79 15.19
C ASP A 274 -20.04 5.18 14.36
N ALA A 275 -20.94 4.23 14.07
CA ALA A 275 -22.16 4.51 13.29
C ALA A 275 -23.45 4.03 13.98
N PRO A 276 -23.89 4.69 15.07
CA PRO A 276 -25.21 4.44 15.64
C PRO A 276 -26.28 4.67 14.56
N GLU A 277 -27.17 3.70 14.40
CA GLU A 277 -28.23 3.72 13.37
C GLU A 277 -27.70 3.94 11.94
N GLY A 278 -26.44 3.58 11.71
CA GLY A 278 -25.78 3.73 10.41
C GLY A 278 -25.39 5.17 10.07
N LYS A 279 -25.41 6.13 11.00
CA LYS A 279 -24.90 7.50 10.76
C LYS A 279 -23.50 7.66 11.37
N PRO A 280 -22.46 8.04 10.60
CA PRO A 280 -21.15 8.34 11.15
C PRO A 280 -21.20 9.41 12.26
N VAL A 281 -20.57 9.11 13.40
CA VAL A 281 -20.36 10.06 14.50
C VAL A 281 -18.91 9.99 14.97
N VAL A 282 -18.35 11.14 15.35
CA VAL A 282 -17.03 11.20 15.96
C VAL A 282 -17.12 10.74 17.40
N THR A 283 -16.51 9.62 17.73
CA THR A 283 -16.42 9.09 19.09
C THR A 283 -15.28 9.74 19.86
N TRP A 284 -14.13 9.91 19.21
CA TRP A 284 -13.08 10.76 19.72
C TRP A 284 -12.21 11.31 18.60
N ARG A 285 -11.57 12.45 18.88
CA ARG A 285 -10.59 13.12 18.04
C ARG A 285 -9.35 13.48 18.86
N ARG A 286 -8.16 13.23 18.31
CA ARG A 286 -6.89 13.66 18.90
C ARG A 286 -6.01 14.30 17.84
N ALA A 287 -5.74 15.59 18.02
CA ALA A 287 -4.72 16.27 17.24
C ALA A 287 -3.34 15.69 17.56
N TYR A 288 -2.47 15.71 16.56
CA TYR A 288 -1.07 15.32 16.67
C TYR A 288 -0.17 16.50 16.24
N PRO A 289 1.13 16.50 16.61
CA PRO A 289 2.06 17.54 16.19
C PRO A 289 2.19 17.62 14.65
N ASN A 290 1.96 18.81 14.10
CA ASN A 290 2.01 19.02 12.66
C ASN A 290 2.63 20.38 12.36
N ILE A 291 3.66 20.41 11.50
CA ILE A 291 4.38 21.64 11.11
C ILE A 291 3.76 22.33 9.89
N GLY A 292 2.73 21.72 9.27
CA GLY A 292 1.97 22.27 8.15
C GLY A 292 2.71 22.20 6.82
N VAL A 293 3.57 21.19 6.64
CA VAL A 293 4.39 21.03 5.43
C VAL A 293 4.16 19.67 4.79
N THR A 294 3.91 19.67 3.48
CA THR A 294 3.99 18.46 2.67
C THR A 294 5.46 18.13 2.50
N LYS A 295 5.95 17.16 3.26
CA LYS A 295 7.36 16.79 3.24
C LYS A 295 7.70 16.04 1.94
N PRO A 296 8.96 16.09 1.46
CA PRO A 296 9.39 15.37 0.26
C PRO A 296 9.22 13.85 0.38
N GLY A 297 8.06 13.30 0.05
CA GLY A 297 7.78 11.89 0.31
C GLY A 297 6.31 11.69 0.63
N GLN A 298 5.68 12.71 1.21
CA GLN A 298 4.26 12.78 1.52
C GLN A 298 3.43 13.32 0.37
N THR A 299 2.16 12.88 0.33
CA THR A 299 1.16 13.42 -0.60
C THR A 299 0.31 14.52 0.02
N GLU A 300 0.33 14.67 1.34
CA GLU A 300 -0.44 15.68 2.08
C GLU A 300 0.35 16.33 3.24
N GLN A 301 -0.27 17.29 3.93
CA GLN A 301 0.34 18.04 5.04
C GLN A 301 -0.02 17.38 6.37
N GLY A 302 0.21 16.07 6.46
CA GLY A 302 -0.35 15.22 7.50
C GLY A 302 0.58 14.11 7.96
N SER A 303 -0.04 13.13 8.62
CA SER A 303 0.62 11.92 9.09
C SER A 303 1.27 11.14 7.95
N GLY A 304 0.59 11.08 6.80
CA GLY A 304 0.96 10.22 5.68
C GLY A 304 0.69 8.73 5.93
N THR A 305 0.16 8.34 7.10
CA THR A 305 -0.09 6.93 7.42
C THR A 305 -1.57 6.60 7.34
N THR A 306 -1.88 5.41 6.81
CA THR A 306 -3.10 4.70 7.23
C THR A 306 -2.91 4.24 8.67
N PRO A 307 -3.90 4.47 9.57
CA PRO A 307 -3.75 4.07 10.96
C PRO A 307 -3.73 2.55 11.10
N THR A 308 -2.79 2.05 11.89
CA THR A 308 -2.62 0.62 12.11
C THR A 308 -3.07 0.23 13.51
N LEU A 309 -3.90 -0.81 13.61
CA LEU A 309 -4.41 -1.29 14.89
C LEU A 309 -3.46 -2.32 15.51
N ILE A 310 -3.23 -2.18 16.82
CA ILE A 310 -2.37 -3.07 17.60
C ILE A 310 -3.17 -3.74 18.72
N GLY A 311 -3.45 -5.04 18.49
CA GLY A 311 -4.33 -5.87 19.28
C GLY A 311 -5.67 -5.16 19.52
N ARG A 312 -6.23 -5.37 20.70
CA ARG A 312 -7.52 -4.78 21.06
C ARG A 312 -7.42 -3.38 21.65
N ARG A 313 -6.20 -2.87 21.86
CA ARG A 313 -5.95 -1.75 22.77
C ARG A 313 -5.48 -0.49 22.08
N TYR A 314 -4.69 -0.61 21.02
CA TYR A 314 -3.97 0.54 20.49
C TYR A 314 -4.21 0.76 18.99
N VAL A 315 -3.97 1.99 18.58
CA VAL A 315 -3.87 2.42 17.18
C VAL A 315 -2.63 3.29 17.06
N THR A 316 -1.84 3.08 16.01
CA THR A 316 -0.59 3.78 15.76
C THR A 316 -0.62 4.53 14.43
N ILE A 317 0.05 5.67 14.41
CA ILE A 317 0.28 6.53 13.24
C ILE A 317 1.67 7.15 13.37
N THR A 318 2.14 7.86 12.36
CA THR A 318 3.17 8.90 12.55
C THR A 318 2.55 10.29 12.63
N ASP A 319 3.32 11.28 13.07
CA ASP A 319 2.92 12.69 13.01
C ASP A 319 3.56 13.43 11.82
N ASN A 320 3.46 14.76 11.79
CA ASN A 320 4.14 15.59 10.79
C ASN A 320 5.27 16.44 11.43
N ALA A 321 5.71 16.14 12.66
CA ALA A 321 6.78 16.88 13.34
C ALA A 321 8.16 16.72 12.66
N ASP A 322 9.16 17.50 13.07
CA ASP A 322 10.54 17.37 12.58
C ASP A 322 11.58 17.29 13.73
N PRO A 323 12.18 16.12 14.01
CA PRO A 323 11.92 14.82 13.35
C PRO A 323 10.49 14.35 13.60
N MET A 324 10.02 13.45 12.73
CA MET A 324 8.70 12.82 12.83
C MET A 324 8.67 11.80 13.98
N ASP A 325 7.54 11.67 14.65
CA ASP A 325 7.33 10.69 15.72
C ASP A 325 6.37 9.57 15.27
N ILE A 326 6.61 8.34 15.76
CA ILE A 326 5.56 7.31 15.89
C ILE A 326 4.72 7.65 17.11
N LEU A 327 3.40 7.70 16.93
CA LEU A 327 2.42 7.98 17.98
C LEU A 327 1.51 6.78 18.20
N VAL A 328 1.38 6.35 19.46
CA VAL A 328 0.48 5.24 19.83
C VAL A 328 -0.61 5.73 20.76
N TYR A 329 -1.86 5.49 20.37
CA TYR A 329 -3.05 5.88 21.12
C TYR A 329 -3.82 4.65 21.61
N LYS A 330 -4.44 4.74 22.79
CA LYS A 330 -5.51 3.82 23.16
C LYS A 330 -6.70 4.01 22.21
N ARG A 331 -7.22 2.93 21.63
CA ARG A 331 -8.21 2.97 20.55
C ARG A 331 -9.68 2.95 21.02
N GLY A 332 -9.93 2.46 22.25
CA GLY A 332 -11.28 2.32 22.80
C GLY A 332 -12.07 3.63 22.85
N PRO A 333 -13.42 3.58 22.84
CA PRO A 333 -14.27 4.78 22.84
C PRO A 333 -13.97 5.66 24.06
N ASP A 334 -14.05 5.06 25.25
CA ASP A 334 -13.64 5.65 26.51
C ASP A 334 -12.38 4.97 27.05
N VAL A 335 -11.47 5.76 27.62
CA VAL A 335 -10.19 5.25 28.11
C VAL A 335 -9.86 5.84 29.47
N LEU A 336 -9.29 5.03 30.35
CA LEU A 336 -8.72 5.51 31.60
C LEU A 336 -7.34 6.13 31.35
N GLY A 337 -7.09 7.28 32.00
CA GLY A 337 -5.84 8.03 31.90
C GLY A 337 -5.64 8.69 30.53
N ARG A 338 -4.38 8.93 30.16
CA ARG A 338 -4.04 9.54 28.87
C ARG A 338 -4.33 8.57 27.71
N ARG A 339 -4.86 9.11 26.62
CA ARG A 339 -5.10 8.37 25.37
C ARG A 339 -3.79 8.14 24.62
N LEU A 340 -2.95 9.16 24.49
CA LEU A 340 -1.58 9.03 23.97
C LEU A 340 -0.76 8.21 24.96
N VAL A 341 -0.21 7.10 24.48
CA VAL A 341 0.60 6.13 25.23
C VAL A 341 2.08 6.39 24.97
N CYS A 342 2.46 6.50 23.70
CA CYS A 342 3.84 6.73 23.29
C CYS A 342 3.95 7.80 22.21
N SER A 343 5.05 8.54 22.26
CA SER A 343 5.58 9.42 21.21
C SER A 343 7.06 9.09 21.10
N GLN A 344 7.49 8.53 19.97
CA GLN A 344 8.86 8.12 19.75
C GLN A 344 9.39 8.74 18.46
N PRO A 345 10.34 9.69 18.54
CA PRO A 345 11.00 10.23 17.37
C PRO A 345 11.70 9.14 16.57
N VAL A 346 11.51 9.17 15.25
CA VAL A 346 12.14 8.25 14.29
C VAL A 346 12.85 9.04 13.19
N PHE A 347 13.92 8.45 12.67
CA PHE A 347 14.76 9.02 11.62
C PHE A 347 15.46 10.35 11.98
N ALA A 348 16.11 10.96 10.99
CA ALA A 348 16.91 12.16 11.17
C ALA A 348 16.07 13.43 10.99
N LYS A 349 16.29 14.40 11.86
CA LYS A 349 15.73 15.75 11.71
C LYS A 349 16.11 16.36 10.36
N GLY A 350 15.16 17.02 9.71
CA GLY A 350 15.26 17.60 8.37
C GLY A 350 15.22 16.57 7.24
N ALA A 351 15.04 15.28 7.56
CA ALA A 351 15.04 14.19 6.61
C ALA A 351 14.17 13.00 7.09
N SER A 352 13.01 13.30 7.66
CA SER A 352 12.08 12.30 8.22
C SER A 352 10.65 12.54 7.73
N ASP A 353 10.13 11.59 6.96
CA ASP A 353 8.71 11.47 6.64
C ASP A 353 8.34 10.02 6.29
N THR A 354 7.04 9.78 6.17
CA THR A 354 6.48 8.57 5.59
C THR A 354 5.14 8.92 4.97
N ASP A 355 4.77 8.22 3.90
CA ASP A 355 3.42 8.27 3.32
C ASP A 355 2.84 6.85 3.19
N GLN A 356 3.25 5.99 4.12
CA GLN A 356 2.95 4.57 4.16
C GLN A 356 2.39 4.22 5.53
N SER A 357 1.59 3.17 5.60
CA SER A 357 1.20 2.58 6.88
C SER A 357 2.39 2.00 7.64
N LEU A 358 2.18 1.78 8.94
CA LEU A 358 3.17 1.18 9.82
C LEU A 358 2.95 -0.33 9.90
N ILE A 359 4.03 -1.11 9.82
CA ILE A 359 3.96 -2.53 10.16
C ILE A 359 3.68 -2.63 11.66
N ALA A 360 2.69 -3.43 12.05
CA ALA A 360 2.45 -3.74 13.45
C ALA A 360 2.31 -5.24 13.71
N SER A 361 3.12 -5.73 14.66
CA SER A 361 3.02 -7.08 15.21
C SER A 361 3.18 -7.06 16.72
N GLN A 362 2.13 -7.45 17.44
CA GLN A 362 2.04 -7.47 18.91
C GLN A 362 2.37 -6.14 19.60
N ARG A 363 3.65 -5.87 19.84
CA ARG A 363 4.17 -4.65 20.47
C ARG A 363 5.11 -3.89 19.57
N SER A 364 5.52 -4.49 18.45
CA SER A 364 6.48 -3.95 17.52
C SER A 364 5.79 -3.16 16.43
N ILE A 365 6.37 -2.01 16.14
CA ILE A 365 5.94 -1.06 15.13
C ILE A 365 7.16 -0.77 14.26
N ILE A 366 7.04 -0.86 12.95
CA ILE A 366 8.15 -0.51 12.03
C ILE A 366 7.69 0.60 11.10
N ALA A 367 8.48 1.67 11.07
CA ALA A 367 8.33 2.77 10.11
C ALA A 367 9.42 2.69 9.03
N GLU A 368 9.09 3.16 7.83
CA GLU A 368 10.01 3.37 6.72
C GLU A 368 10.09 4.87 6.37
N ASN A 369 11.31 5.36 6.12
CA ASN A 369 11.56 6.75 5.77
C ASN A 369 11.53 6.94 4.25
N ASN A 370 10.61 7.76 3.76
CA ASN A 370 10.46 8.02 2.33
C ASN A 370 11.05 9.38 1.90
N TYR A 371 11.77 10.05 2.82
CA TYR A 371 12.14 11.45 2.63
C TYR A 371 13.09 11.64 1.45
N GLY A 372 12.72 12.53 0.54
CA GLY A 372 13.32 12.75 -0.77
C GLY A 372 12.47 12.27 -1.94
N TYR A 373 11.40 11.48 -1.74
CA TYR A 373 10.59 10.96 -2.83
C TYR A 373 9.50 11.94 -3.28
N THR A 374 9.86 12.88 -4.15
CA THR A 374 8.90 13.84 -4.74
C THR A 374 8.22 13.30 -6.02
N GLY A 375 8.12 11.98 -6.14
CA GLY A 375 7.69 11.28 -7.35
C GLY A 375 8.86 10.69 -8.18
N PRO A 376 8.56 9.99 -9.29
CA PRO A 376 9.53 9.12 -9.98
C PRO A 376 10.85 9.79 -10.38
N ALA A 377 10.80 11.05 -10.81
CA ALA A 377 11.97 11.81 -11.24
C ALA A 377 13.04 11.97 -10.16
N SER A 378 12.65 12.00 -8.87
CA SER A 378 13.58 12.10 -7.73
C SER A 378 14.52 10.89 -7.59
N THR A 379 14.15 9.77 -8.23
CA THR A 379 14.91 8.52 -8.20
C THR A 379 15.63 8.21 -9.50
N MET A 380 15.56 9.09 -10.51
CA MET A 380 16.21 8.87 -11.80
C MET A 380 17.68 9.27 -11.78
N ASN A 381 18.48 8.68 -12.68
CA ASN A 381 19.89 9.02 -12.86
C ASN A 381 20.67 8.92 -11.53
N GLY A 382 20.53 7.82 -10.81
CA GLY A 382 21.22 7.60 -9.54
C GLY A 382 20.65 8.35 -8.33
N GLY A 383 19.56 9.13 -8.52
CA GLY A 383 18.84 9.77 -7.41
C GLY A 383 18.33 8.76 -6.39
N VAL A 384 18.42 9.08 -5.10
CA VAL A 384 17.96 8.22 -3.99
C VAL A 384 17.34 9.04 -2.88
N THR A 385 16.42 8.44 -2.13
CA THR A 385 15.85 9.01 -0.91
C THR A 385 16.83 8.92 0.26
N SER A 386 16.51 9.63 1.34
CA SER A 386 17.13 9.48 2.65
C SER A 386 16.94 8.05 3.16
N PRO A 387 17.90 7.51 3.94
CA PRO A 387 17.77 6.17 4.47
C PRO A 387 16.86 6.13 5.69
N GLY A 388 16.28 4.97 5.98
CA GLY A 388 15.62 4.71 7.25
C GLY A 388 14.60 3.59 7.19
N LEU A 389 14.80 2.56 8.01
CA LEU A 389 13.72 1.80 8.62
C LEU A 389 14.01 1.72 10.12
N GLU A 390 12.99 1.79 10.96
CA GLU A 390 13.16 1.80 12.42
C GLU A 390 12.06 0.96 13.09
N ARG A 391 12.47 -0.01 13.91
CA ARG A 391 11.56 -0.77 14.78
C ARG A 391 11.48 -0.09 16.14
N VAL A 392 10.26 0.14 16.60
CA VAL A 392 9.91 0.66 17.91
C VAL A 392 9.03 -0.36 18.61
N ASP A 393 9.35 -0.72 19.84
CA ASP A 393 8.55 -1.65 20.64
C ASP A 393 7.82 -0.91 21.76
N LEU A 394 6.53 -1.20 21.94
CA LEU A 394 5.77 -0.81 23.12
C LEU A 394 6.33 -1.49 24.36
N ASP A 395 6.49 -0.73 25.43
CA ASP A 395 6.96 -1.25 26.72
C ASP A 395 5.96 -2.29 27.27
N GLY A 396 6.47 -3.29 27.99
CA GLY A 396 5.65 -4.40 28.50
C GLY A 396 4.52 -3.97 29.46
N ASP A 397 4.65 -2.81 30.10
CA ASP A 397 3.63 -2.22 30.96
C ASP A 397 2.59 -1.37 30.21
N GLY A 398 2.79 -1.17 28.90
CA GLY A 398 1.92 -0.39 28.03
C GLY A 398 1.89 1.11 28.33
N ARG A 399 2.96 1.67 28.92
CA ARG A 399 3.07 3.10 29.30
C ARG A 399 4.06 3.92 28.49
N GLY A 400 4.79 3.28 27.58
CA GLY A 400 5.78 3.92 26.71
C GLY A 400 6.17 3.01 25.56
N CYS A 401 7.21 3.43 24.84
CA CYS A 401 7.83 2.66 23.78
C CYS A 401 9.27 3.14 23.57
N HIS A 402 10.08 2.31 22.91
CA HIS A 402 11.50 2.61 22.66
C HIS A 402 11.95 2.06 21.31
N SER A 403 12.93 2.73 20.70
CA SER A 403 13.61 2.23 19.49
C SER A 403 14.41 0.96 19.81
N VAL A 404 14.26 -0.06 18.97
CA VAL A 404 14.96 -1.35 19.07
C VAL A 404 16.12 -1.42 18.10
N TRP A 405 15.88 -1.08 16.84
CA TRP A 405 16.92 -1.03 15.81
C TRP A 405 16.61 0.01 14.73
N ARG A 406 17.65 0.39 14.01
CA ARG A 406 17.60 1.27 12.84
C ARG A 406 18.36 0.66 11.68
N SER A 407 17.81 0.77 10.47
CA SER A 407 18.42 0.33 9.23
C SER A 407 18.69 1.50 8.30
N ASN A 408 19.86 1.50 7.66
CA ASN A 408 20.27 2.54 6.70
C ASN A 408 19.84 2.22 5.25
N GLN A 409 18.87 1.33 5.06
CA GLN A 409 18.32 1.07 3.73
C GLN A 409 17.62 2.31 3.18
N ARG A 410 17.65 2.48 1.87
CA ARG A 410 16.96 3.55 1.14
C ARG A 410 15.82 2.94 0.36
N ALA A 411 14.61 3.13 0.86
CA ALA A 411 13.39 2.64 0.27
C ALA A 411 12.57 3.85 -0.16
N PRO A 412 12.46 4.13 -1.47
CA PRO A 412 11.90 5.40 -1.89
C PRO A 412 10.44 5.63 -1.50
N SER A 413 9.60 4.60 -1.58
CA SER A 413 8.15 4.76 -1.37
C SER A 413 7.43 3.43 -1.24
N VAL A 414 8.01 2.34 -0.73
CA VAL A 414 7.25 1.06 -0.68
C VAL A 414 6.39 1.02 0.57
N VAL A 415 5.23 0.35 0.54
CA VAL A 415 4.62 -0.13 1.80
C VAL A 415 5.37 -1.40 2.20
N PRO A 416 6.25 -1.38 3.23
CA PRO A 416 6.98 -2.57 3.64
C PRO A 416 6.04 -3.56 4.33
N LYS A 417 6.41 -4.85 4.33
CA LYS A 417 5.61 -5.92 4.96
C LYS A 417 6.43 -6.80 5.88
N LEU A 418 5.84 -7.26 6.98
CA LEU A 418 6.40 -8.31 7.83
C LEU A 418 5.81 -9.68 7.44
N SER A 419 6.67 -10.67 7.30
CA SER A 419 6.30 -12.08 7.14
C SER A 419 6.60 -12.84 8.43
N LEU A 420 5.57 -13.13 9.21
CA LEU A 420 5.71 -13.73 10.54
C LEU A 420 6.43 -15.07 10.49
N ARG A 421 6.11 -15.95 9.53
CA ARG A 421 6.76 -17.27 9.41
C ARG A 421 8.20 -17.22 8.90
N ALA A 422 8.58 -16.14 8.21
CA ALA A 422 9.96 -16.00 7.73
C ALA A 422 10.85 -15.29 8.75
N GLY A 423 10.28 -14.44 9.62
CA GLY A 423 11.07 -13.53 10.46
C GLY A 423 11.63 -12.35 9.70
N LEU A 424 11.03 -11.99 8.56
CA LEU A 424 11.60 -11.05 7.62
C LEU A 424 10.66 -9.87 7.35
N VAL A 425 11.24 -8.68 7.35
CA VAL A 425 10.63 -7.45 6.83
C VAL A 425 11.06 -7.28 5.38
N TYR A 426 10.10 -7.28 4.46
CA TYR A 426 10.34 -7.00 3.05
C TYR A 426 10.10 -5.54 2.75
N THR A 427 11.11 -4.91 2.15
CA THR A 427 11.06 -3.55 1.60
C THR A 427 11.63 -3.57 0.18
N TYR A 428 11.55 -2.44 -0.52
CA TYR A 428 11.96 -2.29 -1.91
C TYR A 428 12.96 -1.14 -2.01
N THR A 429 14.24 -1.48 -2.17
CA THR A 429 15.33 -0.53 -2.00
C THR A 429 15.94 -0.09 -3.31
N LYS A 430 16.46 1.14 -3.30
CA LYS A 430 17.31 1.70 -4.34
C LYS A 430 18.62 2.18 -3.69
N PRO A 431 19.63 1.30 -3.56
CA PRO A 431 20.90 1.68 -2.95
C PRO A 431 21.59 2.76 -3.79
N LYS A 432 22.32 3.67 -3.12
CA LYS A 432 23.15 4.66 -3.80
C LYS A 432 24.28 3.96 -4.56
N ARG A 433 24.57 4.43 -5.77
CA ARG A 433 25.63 3.91 -6.65
C ARG A 433 26.41 5.06 -7.27
N ASP A 434 27.65 4.79 -7.67
CA ASP A 434 28.53 5.76 -8.31
C ASP A 434 28.37 5.82 -9.84
N ASP A 435 27.71 4.83 -10.43
CA ASP A 435 27.52 4.67 -11.88
C ASP A 435 26.17 5.22 -12.39
N MET A 436 25.42 5.94 -11.54
CA MET A 436 24.11 6.51 -11.83
C MET A 436 23.03 5.50 -12.26
N THR A 437 23.29 4.20 -12.13
CA THR A 437 22.34 3.15 -12.50
C THR A 437 21.17 3.13 -11.51
N ASP A 438 19.95 3.14 -12.05
CA ASP A 438 18.73 3.03 -11.25
C ASP A 438 18.38 1.56 -11.00
N ALA A 439 19.13 0.89 -10.12
CA ALA A 439 18.90 -0.52 -9.77
C ALA A 439 17.96 -0.65 -8.57
N TRP A 440 16.88 -1.41 -8.75
CA TRP A 440 15.82 -1.61 -7.75
C TRP A 440 15.82 -3.03 -7.21
N TYR A 441 15.58 -3.21 -5.91
CA TYR A 441 15.73 -4.51 -5.25
C TYR A 441 14.58 -4.82 -4.30
N LEU A 442 14.01 -6.02 -4.39
CA LEU A 442 13.36 -6.62 -3.23
C LEU A 442 14.44 -6.88 -2.18
N THR A 443 14.22 -6.38 -0.96
CA THR A 443 15.19 -6.44 0.14
C THR A 443 14.53 -7.05 1.36
N ALA A 444 15.14 -8.09 1.92
CA ALA A 444 14.70 -8.71 3.15
C ALA A 444 15.59 -8.27 4.31
N LEU A 445 14.97 -7.76 5.37
CA LEU A 445 15.61 -7.44 6.64
C LEU A 445 15.18 -8.44 7.69
N ASP A 446 16.12 -8.84 8.54
CA ASP A 446 15.84 -9.60 9.74
C ASP A 446 14.99 -8.77 10.72
N PHE A 447 13.85 -9.31 11.17
CA PHE A 447 12.88 -8.59 12.00
C PHE A 447 13.44 -8.17 13.36
N ASP A 448 14.35 -8.96 13.94
CA ASP A 448 14.87 -8.72 15.28
C ASP A 448 16.06 -7.77 15.31
N THR A 449 16.82 -7.69 14.22
CA THR A 449 18.06 -6.90 14.17
C THR A 449 18.05 -5.76 13.16
N GLY A 450 17.10 -5.74 12.21
CA GLY A 450 17.04 -4.76 11.12
C GLY A 450 18.16 -4.89 10.07
N LYS A 451 18.98 -5.95 10.17
CA LYS A 451 20.09 -6.22 9.25
C LYS A 451 19.55 -6.76 7.93
N THR A 452 20.16 -6.34 6.83
CA THR A 452 19.84 -6.92 5.52
C THR A 452 20.32 -8.37 5.44
N VAL A 453 19.39 -9.29 5.20
CA VAL A 453 19.67 -10.70 4.98
C VAL A 453 20.04 -10.93 3.53
N TYR A 454 19.20 -10.44 2.60
CA TYR A 454 19.49 -10.46 1.18
C TYR A 454 18.84 -9.31 0.42
N ARG A 455 19.31 -9.11 -0.82
CA ARG A 455 18.65 -8.30 -1.86
C ARG A 455 18.58 -9.09 -3.16
N ARG A 456 17.45 -8.99 -3.85
CA ARG A 456 17.25 -9.53 -5.19
C ARG A 456 16.90 -8.42 -6.16
N LEU A 457 17.65 -8.31 -7.25
CA LEU A 457 17.42 -7.31 -8.29
C LEU A 457 16.03 -7.54 -8.92
N ALA A 458 15.20 -6.51 -8.87
CA ALA A 458 13.94 -6.44 -9.58
C ALA A 458 14.18 -6.12 -11.06
N GLY A 459 15.00 -5.09 -11.29
CA GLY A 459 15.42 -4.61 -12.61
C GLY A 459 16.05 -3.23 -12.51
N THR A 460 16.30 -2.62 -13.66
CA THR A 460 16.94 -1.30 -13.77
C THR A 460 16.07 -0.30 -14.53
N GLY A 461 16.15 0.97 -14.13
CA GLY A 461 15.50 2.08 -14.81
C GLY A 461 14.12 2.46 -14.27
N PHE A 462 13.47 3.37 -14.99
CA PHE A 462 12.23 4.04 -14.58
C PHE A 462 11.07 3.07 -14.35
N GLY A 463 10.91 2.05 -15.21
CA GLY A 463 9.78 1.12 -15.16
C GLY A 463 9.74 0.23 -13.90
N TYR A 464 10.84 0.16 -13.14
CA TYR A 464 10.97 -0.65 -11.93
C TYR A 464 10.80 0.15 -10.62
N ASN A 465 10.50 1.46 -10.71
CA ASN A 465 10.11 2.24 -9.55
C ASN A 465 8.73 1.78 -9.04
N ASN A 466 8.60 1.49 -7.75
CA ASN A 466 7.37 0.97 -7.15
C ASN A 466 6.28 2.03 -6.93
N ASN A 467 6.65 3.31 -6.79
CA ASN A 467 5.75 4.45 -6.62
C ASN A 467 4.57 4.22 -5.65
N TYR A 468 4.82 4.04 -4.35
CA TYR A 468 3.78 3.80 -3.34
C TYR A 468 3.08 2.43 -3.40
N ALA A 469 3.40 1.56 -4.36
CA ALA A 469 2.96 0.16 -4.32
C ALA A 469 3.60 -0.60 -3.14
N PRO A 470 2.89 -1.58 -2.53
CA PRO A 470 3.39 -2.37 -1.43
C PRO A 470 4.28 -3.51 -1.94
N VAL A 471 5.00 -4.15 -1.02
CA VAL A 471 5.28 -5.58 -1.18
C VAL A 471 3.98 -6.35 -0.90
N THR A 472 3.62 -7.32 -1.74
CA THR A 472 2.47 -8.21 -1.50
C THR A 472 2.96 -9.65 -1.46
N LEU A 473 2.61 -10.40 -0.42
CA LEU A 473 3.07 -11.79 -0.23
C LEU A 473 1.93 -12.76 -0.48
N ALA A 474 2.10 -13.70 -1.41
CA ALA A 474 1.17 -14.81 -1.60
C ALA A 474 1.44 -15.93 -0.60
N ALA A 475 0.39 -16.71 -0.30
CA ALA A 475 0.47 -17.86 0.60
C ALA A 475 1.42 -18.97 0.12
N ASP A 476 1.80 -18.96 -1.17
CA ASP A 476 2.78 -19.88 -1.75
C ASP A 476 4.25 -19.42 -1.58
N GLY A 477 4.48 -18.29 -0.90
CA GLY A 477 5.80 -17.71 -0.70
C GLY A 477 6.26 -16.76 -1.80
N THR A 478 5.47 -16.52 -2.85
CA THR A 478 5.81 -15.54 -3.89
C THR A 478 5.62 -14.11 -3.37
N ALA A 479 6.57 -13.22 -3.64
CA ALA A 479 6.39 -11.77 -3.44
C ALA A 479 6.07 -11.07 -4.77
N TYR A 480 5.20 -10.07 -4.71
CA TYR A 480 4.83 -9.19 -5.83
C TYR A 480 5.08 -7.74 -5.43
N VAL A 481 5.59 -6.93 -6.37
CA VAL A 481 5.72 -5.47 -6.18
C VAL A 481 5.19 -4.78 -7.42
N GLY A 482 4.16 -3.96 -7.24
CA GLY A 482 3.66 -3.05 -8.28
C GLY A 482 4.75 -2.05 -8.64
N VAL A 483 4.91 -1.74 -9.93
CA VAL A 483 5.90 -0.79 -10.42
C VAL A 483 5.31 0.03 -11.56
N LEU A 484 5.91 1.17 -11.90
CA LEU A 484 5.40 2.07 -12.95
C LEU A 484 5.17 1.36 -14.30
N GLY A 485 5.96 0.33 -14.61
CA GLY A 485 5.77 -0.47 -15.82
C GLY A 485 4.66 -1.52 -15.74
N GLY A 486 4.24 -1.94 -14.54
CA GLY A 486 3.31 -3.04 -14.33
C GLY A 486 3.53 -3.72 -12.98
N LEU A 487 4.05 -4.95 -13.03
CA LEU A 487 4.22 -5.80 -11.84
C LEU A 487 5.53 -6.58 -11.93
N THR A 488 6.20 -6.76 -10.79
CA THR A 488 7.37 -7.64 -10.64
C THR A 488 7.04 -8.78 -9.68
N THR A 489 7.67 -9.94 -9.88
CA THR A 489 7.50 -11.12 -9.02
C THR A 489 8.84 -11.67 -8.58
N PHE A 490 8.86 -12.24 -7.38
CA PHE A 490 10.02 -12.86 -6.76
C PHE A 490 9.58 -14.20 -6.18
N ARG A 491 10.14 -15.29 -6.70
CA ARG A 491 9.77 -16.65 -6.32
C ARG A 491 11.01 -17.52 -6.11
N ASP A 492 11.10 -18.15 -4.94
CA ASP A 492 12.14 -19.16 -4.68
C ASP A 492 11.95 -20.37 -5.60
N ALA A 493 13.03 -21.10 -5.88
CA ALA A 493 12.88 -22.42 -6.49
C ALA A 493 12.08 -23.32 -5.56
N ALA A 494 11.25 -24.20 -6.14
CA ALA A 494 10.56 -25.23 -5.36
C ALA A 494 11.62 -26.06 -4.60
N PRO A 495 11.36 -26.44 -3.33
CA PRO A 495 12.24 -27.39 -2.63
C PRO A 495 12.39 -28.65 -3.49
N GLY A 496 13.63 -28.98 -3.85
CA GLY A 496 13.96 -30.14 -4.68
C GLY A 496 13.82 -31.47 -3.96
#